data_AF-A0A1S9M511-F1
#
_entry.id   AF-A0A1S9M511-F1
#
_cell.length_a   1.000
_cell.length_b   1.000
_cell.length_c   1.000
_cell.angle_alpha   90.00
_cell.angle_beta   90.00
_cell.angle_gamma   90.00
#
_symmetry.space_group_name_H-M   'P 1'
#
loop_
_entity.id
_entity.type
_entity.pdbx_description
1 polymer ?
#
loop_
_entity_poly.entity_id
_entity_poly.type
_entity_poly.pdbx_seq_one_letter_code
_entity_poly.pdbx_strand_id
1 'polypeptide(L)'
;MTETAASAALDSASDNDRSAYGFGLATIATSDAGEATVLDVWFPAPALGEAAASLRAVEHADESLTALAADSHDADRRTEQKVVFAQINLDEAPADTVDAYLRLHLLSHRLVKPNSINLDGIFGKLPNVVWTNFGPAAVDGFELTRARLRKRGAVTVYGVDKFPRMVDYVLPTGVRIADADRVRLGAYLSEGTTVMHEGFVNFNAGTLGTSMVEGRISAGVVAGDGTDVGGGASIMGTLSGGGKEKISLGERVLLGANSGVGISIGDDSVVEAGLYVTAGTRVRIPGPKDANGEDTSSIIKAVELSGVPNLLFRRNSTTGEVEVLPRKGQTVELNEALHAN
;
A
#
# COMPACT_ATOMS: atom_id res chain seq x y z
N MET A 1 -6.75 -20.36 49.25
CA MET A 1 -6.06 -19.06 49.22
C MET A 1 -4.73 -19.27 48.52
N THR A 2 -4.31 -18.25 47.76
CA THR A 2 -3.09 -18.11 46.93
C THR A 2 -3.16 -18.67 45.50
N GLU A 3 -3.85 -17.91 44.64
CA GLU A 3 -3.56 -17.79 43.21
C GLU A 3 -2.29 -16.95 42.99
N THR A 4 -1.40 -17.42 42.12
CA THR A 4 -0.17 -16.73 41.72
C THR A 4 -0.47 -15.86 40.51
N ALA A 5 -0.41 -14.55 40.69
CA ALA A 5 -0.51 -13.55 39.65
C ALA A 5 0.78 -13.52 38.80
N ALA A 6 0.66 -13.82 37.52
CA ALA A 6 1.67 -13.50 36.51
C ALA A 6 0.98 -13.26 35.16
N SER A 7 0.34 -12.10 35.01
CA SER A 7 -0.09 -11.57 33.71
C SER A 7 -0.59 -10.13 33.89
N ALA A 8 0.32 -9.17 34.03
CA ALA A 8 0.02 -7.75 33.88
C ALA A 8 1.30 -6.98 33.54
N ALA A 9 1.69 -7.06 32.26
CA ALA A 9 2.58 -6.10 31.63
C ALA A 9 2.32 -6.13 30.12
N LEU A 10 1.11 -5.74 29.72
CA LEU A 10 0.91 -5.16 28.40
C LEU A 10 1.04 -3.66 28.60
N ASP A 11 2.19 -3.16 28.16
CA ASP A 11 2.55 -1.75 28.07
C ASP A 11 1.36 -0.94 27.53
N SER A 12 0.84 -0.04 28.36
CA SER A 12 0.03 1.06 27.88
C SER A 12 0.97 2.03 27.17
N ALA A 13 1.17 1.83 25.87
CA ALA A 13 1.73 2.87 25.02
C ALA A 13 0.95 4.17 25.30
N SER A 14 1.65 5.24 25.62
CA SER A 14 0.99 6.52 25.93
C SER A 14 0.22 6.99 24.69
N ASP A 15 -0.90 7.72 24.84
CA ASP A 15 -1.68 8.29 23.72
C ASP A 15 -0.80 9.07 22.71
N ASN A 16 0.38 9.52 23.15
CA ASN A 16 1.38 10.20 22.35
C ASN A 16 1.98 9.30 21.24
N ASP A 17 2.12 7.99 21.48
CA ASP A 17 2.73 7.05 20.53
C ASP A 17 1.79 6.66 19.38
N ARG A 18 0.49 6.95 19.51
CA ARG A 18 -0.55 6.71 18.49
C ARG A 18 -1.08 8.00 17.89
N SER A 19 -0.35 9.10 18.05
CA SER A 19 -0.72 10.41 17.51
C SER A 19 0.20 10.81 16.35
N ALA A 20 -0.32 11.65 15.46
CA ALA A 20 0.48 12.28 14.41
C ALA A 20 -0.05 13.67 14.08
N TYR A 21 0.81 14.52 13.54
CA TYR A 21 0.44 15.87 13.14
C TYR A 21 1.22 16.36 11.92
N GLY A 22 0.78 17.48 11.37
CA GLY A 22 1.51 18.18 10.33
C GLY A 22 0.83 19.48 9.90
N PHE A 23 1.65 20.42 9.47
CA PHE A 23 1.19 21.54 8.65
C PHE A 23 1.16 21.11 7.19
N GLY A 24 0.07 21.44 6.50
CA GLY A 24 -0.11 21.12 5.10
C GLY A 24 -0.64 22.28 4.29
N LEU A 25 -0.50 22.19 2.97
CA LEU A 25 -1.07 23.12 2.00
C LEU A 25 -2.22 22.41 1.28
N ALA A 26 -3.45 22.82 1.58
CA ALA A 26 -4.66 22.23 1.03
C ALA A 26 -5.08 22.99 -0.24
N THR A 27 -5.29 22.31 -1.37
CA THR A 27 -5.97 22.92 -2.52
C THR A 27 -7.47 22.73 -2.39
N ILE A 28 -8.21 23.84 -2.40
CA ILE A 28 -9.65 23.88 -2.18
C ILE A 28 -10.31 24.38 -3.46
N ALA A 29 -11.26 23.61 -3.99
CA ALA A 29 -12.12 24.05 -5.09
C ALA A 29 -13.43 24.63 -4.55
N THR A 30 -13.93 25.67 -5.21
CA THR A 30 -15.26 26.24 -4.94
C THR A 30 -16.16 25.99 -6.14
N SER A 31 -17.29 25.31 -5.90
CA SER A 31 -18.31 25.05 -6.93
C SER A 31 -19.08 26.32 -7.30
N ASP A 32 -19.88 26.27 -8.37
CA ASP A 32 -20.80 27.37 -8.73
C ASP A 32 -21.84 27.66 -7.64
N ALA A 33 -22.19 26.66 -6.83
CA ALA A 33 -23.08 26.81 -5.68
C ALA A 33 -22.37 27.41 -4.44
N GLY A 34 -21.06 27.67 -4.51
CA GLY A 34 -20.27 28.18 -3.40
C GLY A 34 -19.79 27.10 -2.42
N GLU A 35 -19.96 25.82 -2.73
CA GLU A 35 -19.50 24.72 -1.88
C GLU A 35 -17.99 24.52 -2.02
N ALA A 36 -17.29 24.44 -0.89
CA ALA A 36 -15.85 24.22 -0.84
C ALA A 36 -15.52 22.73 -0.69
N THR A 37 -14.61 22.22 -1.53
CA THR A 37 -14.10 20.85 -1.46
C THR A 37 -12.57 20.87 -1.41
N VAL A 38 -11.98 20.23 -0.39
CA VAL A 38 -10.53 19.99 -0.34
C VAL A 38 -10.20 18.92 -1.37
N LEU A 39 -9.48 19.26 -2.43
CA LEU A 39 -9.08 18.30 -3.47
C LEU A 39 -7.87 17.47 -3.03
N ASP A 40 -6.88 18.15 -2.46
CA ASP A 40 -5.66 17.54 -1.94
C ASP A 40 -5.07 18.33 -0.78
N VAL A 41 -4.13 17.70 -0.07
CA VAL A 41 -3.28 18.37 0.93
C VAL A 41 -1.86 17.85 0.83
N TRP A 42 -0.89 18.74 0.66
CA TRP A 42 0.52 18.40 0.72
C TRP A 42 1.08 18.68 2.12
N PHE A 43 1.65 17.66 2.77
CA PHE A 43 2.32 17.79 4.08
C PHE A 43 3.83 17.61 3.89
N PRO A 44 4.64 18.70 3.88
CA PRO A 44 6.08 18.57 3.62
C PRO A 44 6.85 17.86 4.74
N ALA A 45 6.40 18.03 5.99
CA ALA A 45 7.07 17.52 7.18
C ALA A 45 6.05 16.98 8.22
N PRO A 46 5.32 15.91 7.90
CA PRO A 46 4.47 15.24 8.89
C PRO A 46 5.34 14.61 9.99
N ALA A 47 4.80 14.48 11.19
CA ALA A 47 5.50 13.92 12.33
C ALA A 47 4.58 13.04 13.20
N LEU A 48 5.18 12.08 13.90
CA LEU A 48 4.51 11.32 14.95
C LEU A 48 4.51 12.12 16.26
N GLY A 49 3.54 11.83 17.13
CA GLY A 49 3.35 12.48 18.43
C GLY A 49 2.19 13.47 18.46
N GLU A 50 2.05 14.13 19.60
CA GLU A 50 1.17 15.28 19.79
C GLU A 50 1.95 16.59 19.68
N ALA A 51 1.48 17.50 18.83
CA ALA A 51 1.97 18.87 18.84
C ALA A 51 1.45 19.60 20.08
N ALA A 52 2.30 20.41 20.72
CA ALA A 52 1.86 21.30 21.78
C ALA A 52 0.72 22.21 21.28
N ALA A 53 -0.35 22.36 22.07
CA ALA A 53 -1.55 23.10 21.65
C ALA A 53 -1.23 24.53 21.16
N SER A 54 -0.25 25.19 21.77
CA SER A 54 0.23 26.52 21.39
C SER A 54 0.91 26.57 20.01
N LEU A 55 1.32 25.44 19.45
CA LEU A 55 2.03 25.36 18.15
C LEU A 55 1.12 24.90 17.01
N ARG A 56 -0.18 24.68 17.26
CA ARG A 56 -1.12 24.15 16.26
C ARG A 56 -1.71 25.24 15.35
N ALA A 57 -1.50 26.51 15.67
CA ALA A 57 -2.02 27.63 14.89
C ALA A 57 -1.27 27.77 13.56
N VAL A 58 -1.99 28.08 12.48
CA VAL A 58 -1.43 28.22 11.11
C VAL A 58 -0.36 29.31 11.00
N GLU A 59 -0.34 30.27 11.92
CA GLU A 59 0.70 31.30 12.04
C GLU A 59 2.08 30.73 12.45
N HIS A 60 2.11 29.51 12.97
CA HIS A 60 3.34 28.77 13.28
C HIS A 60 3.78 27.84 12.16
N ALA A 61 3.06 27.81 11.03
CA ALA A 61 3.51 27.10 9.86
C ALA A 61 4.79 27.72 9.28
N ASP A 62 5.54 26.93 8.52
CA ASP A 62 6.71 27.40 7.80
C ASP A 62 6.37 28.59 6.87
N GLU A 63 7.25 29.58 6.81
CA GLU A 63 7.06 30.79 6.00
C GLU A 63 6.87 30.45 4.51
N SER A 64 7.50 29.38 4.02
CA SER A 64 7.32 28.93 2.64
C SER A 64 5.89 28.46 2.36
N LEU A 65 5.23 27.81 3.31
CA LEU A 65 3.83 27.37 3.16
C LEU A 65 2.86 28.54 3.17
N THR A 66 3.07 29.50 4.08
CA THR A 66 2.24 30.70 4.15
C THR A 66 2.43 31.59 2.91
N ALA A 67 3.66 31.71 2.40
CA ALA A 67 3.93 32.42 1.15
C ALA A 67 3.24 31.77 -0.06
N LEU A 68 3.25 30.43 -0.16
CA LEU A 68 2.53 29.72 -1.24
C LEU A 68 1.01 29.97 -1.17
N ALA A 69 0.44 30.00 0.03
CA ALA A 69 -1.00 30.20 0.21
C ALA A 69 -1.45 31.63 -0.12
N ALA A 70 -0.63 32.66 0.13
CA ALA A 70 -1.01 34.07 0.07
C ALA A 70 -1.56 34.51 -1.32
N ASP A 71 -0.95 34.05 -2.41
CA ASP A 71 -1.32 34.41 -3.79
C ASP A 71 -1.81 33.19 -4.59
N SER A 72 -2.39 32.21 -3.90
CA SER A 72 -2.72 30.90 -4.47
C SER A 72 -4.03 30.84 -5.27
N HIS A 73 -4.79 31.93 -5.33
CA HIS A 73 -6.08 31.94 -6.01
C HIS A 73 -5.92 31.75 -7.53
N ASP A 74 -6.50 30.67 -8.04
CA ASP A 74 -6.53 30.34 -9.46
C ASP A 74 -7.97 30.42 -9.98
N ALA A 75 -8.30 31.54 -10.62
CA ALA A 75 -9.65 31.77 -11.16
C ALA A 75 -10.02 30.82 -12.31
N ASP A 76 -9.06 30.25 -13.05
CA ASP A 76 -9.37 29.35 -14.15
C ASP A 76 -9.73 27.96 -13.64
N ARG A 77 -9.00 27.47 -12.62
CA ARG A 77 -9.35 26.24 -11.89
C ARG A 77 -10.46 26.43 -10.87
N ARG A 78 -10.71 27.68 -10.45
CA ARG A 78 -11.58 28.05 -9.32
C ARG A 78 -11.13 27.36 -8.02
N THR A 79 -9.82 27.43 -7.80
CA THR A 79 -9.18 26.87 -6.61
C THR A 79 -8.42 27.94 -5.86
N GLU A 80 -8.23 27.73 -4.57
CA GLU A 80 -7.28 28.46 -3.73
C GLU A 80 -6.49 27.45 -2.90
N GLN A 81 -5.34 27.85 -2.37
CA GLN A 81 -4.58 27.05 -1.41
C GLN A 81 -4.61 27.68 -0.03
N LYS A 82 -4.79 26.85 1.00
CA LYS A 82 -4.78 27.29 2.40
C LYS A 82 -3.83 26.45 3.22
N VAL A 83 -3.11 27.09 4.12
CA VAL A 83 -2.36 26.39 5.17
C VAL A 83 -3.38 25.77 6.13
N VAL A 84 -3.20 24.49 6.41
CA VAL A 84 -3.98 23.72 7.37
C VAL A 84 -3.04 23.07 8.38
N PHE A 85 -3.56 22.82 9.57
CA PHE A 85 -2.89 22.00 10.58
C PHE A 85 -3.78 20.80 10.89
N ALA A 86 -3.18 19.62 10.95
CA ALA A 86 -3.86 18.39 11.33
C ALA A 86 -3.17 17.77 12.54
N GLN A 87 -3.97 17.27 13.49
CA GLN A 87 -3.58 16.41 14.60
C GLN A 87 -4.55 15.24 14.61
N ILE A 88 -4.05 14.02 14.50
CA ILE A 88 -4.86 12.82 14.34
C ILE A 88 -4.45 11.73 15.34
N ASN A 89 -5.41 10.88 15.70
CA ASN A 89 -5.16 9.60 16.35
C ASN A 89 -5.12 8.50 15.26
N LEU A 90 -4.05 7.71 15.24
CA LEU A 90 -3.78 6.70 14.23
C LEU A 90 -4.70 5.48 14.33
N ASP A 91 -5.35 5.25 15.47
CA ASP A 91 -6.30 4.15 15.68
C ASP A 91 -7.74 4.52 15.28
N GLU A 92 -8.05 5.81 15.21
CA GLU A 92 -9.34 6.30 14.73
C GLU A 92 -9.41 6.29 13.20
N ALA A 93 -10.61 6.08 12.65
CA ALA A 93 -10.84 6.18 11.22
C ALA A 93 -10.67 7.64 10.75
N PRO A 94 -10.20 7.87 9.50
CA PRO A 94 -9.99 9.22 8.99
C PRO A 94 -11.25 10.09 9.08
N ALA A 95 -11.14 11.24 9.74
CA ALA A 95 -12.27 12.13 9.98
C ALA A 95 -12.74 12.83 8.68
N ASP A 96 -11.80 13.33 7.89
CA ASP A 96 -12.02 14.11 6.68
C ASP A 96 -10.88 13.93 5.64
N THR A 97 -10.88 14.76 4.60
CA THR A 97 -9.86 14.74 3.55
C THR A 97 -8.48 15.12 4.07
N VAL A 98 -8.38 16.08 4.99
CA VAL A 98 -7.10 16.56 5.51
C VAL A 98 -6.42 15.46 6.32
N ASP A 99 -7.19 14.80 7.20
CA ASP A 99 -6.75 13.61 7.95
C ASP A 99 -6.31 12.50 6.99
N ALA A 100 -7.15 12.16 5.99
CA ALA A 100 -6.83 11.11 5.03
C ALA A 100 -5.49 11.35 4.31
N TYR A 101 -5.22 12.59 3.85
CA TYR A 101 -3.95 12.92 3.22
C TYR A 101 -2.77 12.84 4.20
N LEU A 102 -2.92 13.25 5.47
CA LEU A 102 -1.86 13.11 6.48
C LEU A 102 -1.49 11.63 6.66
N ARG A 103 -2.47 10.73 6.79
CA ARG A 103 -2.22 9.28 6.91
C ARG A 103 -1.45 8.70 5.73
N LEU A 104 -1.81 9.11 4.50
CA LEU A 104 -1.10 8.65 3.30
C LEU A 104 0.34 9.19 3.25
N HIS A 105 0.57 10.43 3.70
CA HIS A 105 1.93 10.97 3.84
C HIS A 105 2.74 10.20 4.88
N LEU A 106 2.17 9.87 6.05
CA LEU A 106 2.88 9.10 7.08
C LEU A 106 3.40 7.76 6.54
N LEU A 107 2.61 7.08 5.70
CA LEU A 107 3.04 5.86 5.01
C LEU A 107 4.18 6.12 4.02
N SER A 108 4.02 7.09 3.13
CA SER A 108 5.01 7.35 2.06
C SER A 108 6.30 8.03 2.55
N HIS A 109 6.25 8.75 3.67
CA HIS A 109 7.43 9.22 4.39
C HIS A 109 8.13 8.11 5.20
N ARG A 110 7.54 6.91 5.24
CA ARG A 110 8.00 5.77 6.04
C ARG A 110 7.98 5.99 7.55
N LEU A 111 7.15 6.92 8.03
CA LEU A 111 6.97 7.16 9.47
C LEU A 111 6.14 6.06 10.12
N VAL A 112 5.22 5.46 9.36
CA VAL A 112 4.44 4.30 9.78
C VAL A 112 4.48 3.22 8.70
N LYS A 113 4.40 1.95 9.13
CA LYS A 113 4.39 0.81 8.21
C LYS A 113 2.97 0.54 7.68
N PRO A 114 2.81 -0.11 6.52
CA PRO A 114 1.52 -0.62 6.10
C PRO A 114 0.84 -1.44 7.20
N ASN A 115 -0.50 -1.34 7.28
CA ASN A 115 -1.35 -2.03 8.25
C ASN A 115 -1.15 -1.62 9.73
N SER A 116 -0.36 -0.58 10.01
CA SER A 116 -0.13 -0.09 11.38
C SER A 116 -1.00 1.11 11.79
N ILE A 117 -1.83 1.63 10.88
CA ILE A 117 -2.74 2.76 11.10
C ILE A 117 -4.13 2.43 10.53
N ASN A 118 -5.17 3.05 11.10
CA ASN A 118 -6.54 2.89 10.64
C ASN A 118 -6.78 3.74 9.38
N LEU A 119 -7.32 3.08 8.34
CA LEU A 119 -7.67 3.70 7.05
C LEU A 119 -9.09 3.31 6.63
N ASP A 120 -9.91 2.84 7.57
CA ASP A 120 -11.26 2.38 7.30
C ASP A 120 -12.10 3.54 6.74
N GLY A 121 -12.79 3.29 5.62
CA GLY A 121 -13.62 4.30 4.97
C GLY A 121 -12.86 5.41 4.24
N ILE A 122 -11.53 5.34 4.10
CA ILE A 122 -10.71 6.39 3.45
C ILE A 122 -11.22 6.80 2.06
N PHE A 123 -11.73 5.86 1.26
CA PHE A 123 -12.32 6.15 -0.06
C PHE A 123 -13.49 7.14 -0.01
N GLY A 124 -14.26 7.14 1.09
CA GLY A 124 -15.37 8.06 1.32
C GLY A 124 -14.91 9.46 1.79
N LYS A 125 -13.64 9.60 2.18
CA LYS A 125 -13.05 10.85 2.67
C LYS A 125 -12.26 11.61 1.60
N LEU A 126 -11.87 10.92 0.53
CA LEU A 126 -11.15 11.51 -0.60
C LEU A 126 -12.11 11.83 -1.74
N PRO A 127 -12.18 13.08 -2.25
CA PRO A 127 -12.97 13.37 -3.46
C PRO A 127 -12.31 12.74 -4.70
N ASN A 128 -13.10 12.53 -5.76
CA ASN A 128 -12.52 12.21 -7.06
C ASN A 128 -11.96 13.50 -7.67
N VAL A 129 -10.71 13.49 -8.15
CA VAL A 129 -9.99 14.69 -8.61
C VAL A 129 -9.50 14.49 -10.03
N VAL A 130 -9.49 15.56 -10.82
CA VAL A 130 -8.80 15.59 -12.11
C VAL A 130 -7.38 16.10 -11.89
N TRP A 131 -6.39 15.21 -12.02
CA TRP A 131 -4.97 15.51 -11.83
C TRP A 131 -4.38 16.06 -13.12
N THR A 132 -3.97 17.32 -13.14
CA THR A 132 -3.51 17.99 -14.37
C THR A 132 -2.11 18.55 -14.23
N ASN A 133 -1.51 18.93 -15.37
CA ASN A 133 -0.26 19.70 -15.39
C ASN A 133 -0.38 21.11 -14.78
N PHE A 134 -1.59 21.58 -14.46
CA PHE A 134 -1.85 22.82 -13.73
C PHE A 134 -2.23 22.58 -12.26
N GLY A 135 -2.09 21.35 -11.75
CA GLY A 135 -2.49 20.95 -10.40
C GLY A 135 -3.88 20.28 -10.36
N PRO A 136 -4.39 19.97 -9.15
CA PRO A 136 -5.69 19.33 -8.99
C PRO A 136 -6.82 20.26 -9.42
N ALA A 137 -7.86 19.67 -10.00
CA ALA A 137 -9.09 20.36 -10.39
C ALA A 137 -10.31 19.51 -10.02
N ALA A 138 -11.42 20.17 -9.73
CA ALA A 138 -12.69 19.50 -9.50
C ALA A 138 -13.16 18.78 -10.77
N VAL A 139 -13.82 17.63 -10.59
CA VAL A 139 -14.48 16.89 -11.68
C VAL A 139 -15.67 17.67 -12.22
N ASP A 140 -16.44 18.29 -11.32
CA ASP A 140 -17.59 19.10 -11.71
C ASP A 140 -17.13 20.34 -12.50
N GLY A 141 -17.83 20.61 -13.61
CA GLY A 141 -17.49 21.72 -14.51
C GLY A 141 -16.12 21.64 -15.20
N PHE A 142 -15.42 20.49 -15.16
CA PHE A 142 -14.02 20.41 -15.62
C PHE A 142 -13.81 20.81 -17.08
N GLU A 143 -14.75 20.56 -18.00
CA GLU A 143 -14.56 20.96 -19.40
C GLU A 143 -14.56 22.48 -19.61
N LEU A 144 -15.29 23.24 -18.77
CA LEU A 144 -15.18 24.70 -18.73
C LEU A 144 -13.85 25.13 -18.10
N THR A 145 -13.40 24.44 -17.05
CA THR A 145 -12.06 24.63 -16.46
C THR A 145 -10.97 24.39 -17.50
N ARG A 146 -11.06 23.31 -18.28
CA ARG A 146 -10.14 22.99 -19.38
C ARG A 146 -10.13 24.10 -20.42
N ALA A 147 -11.31 24.61 -20.83
CA ALA A 147 -11.40 25.71 -21.79
C ALA A 147 -10.70 26.99 -21.27
N ARG A 148 -10.91 27.34 -19.99
CA ARG A 148 -10.22 28.47 -19.35
C ARG A 148 -8.71 28.26 -19.27
N LEU A 149 -8.26 27.05 -18.92
CA LEU A 149 -6.83 26.70 -18.83
C LEU A 149 -6.13 26.66 -20.19
N ARG A 150 -6.82 26.38 -21.30
CA ARG A 150 -6.21 26.34 -22.64
C ARG A 150 -5.53 27.64 -23.06
N LYS A 151 -5.94 28.78 -22.50
CA LYS A 151 -5.24 30.06 -22.74
C LYS A 151 -3.81 30.08 -22.16
N ARG A 152 -3.51 29.19 -21.21
CA ARG A 152 -2.20 29.02 -20.57
C ARG A 152 -1.33 27.97 -21.26
N GLY A 153 -1.88 27.20 -22.21
CA GLY A 153 -1.16 26.14 -22.94
C GLY A 153 -1.96 24.83 -23.05
N ALA A 154 -1.26 23.75 -23.43
CA ALA A 154 -1.87 22.42 -23.49
C ALA A 154 -2.27 21.95 -22.09
N VAL A 155 -3.49 21.42 -21.97
CA VAL A 155 -4.02 20.84 -20.73
C VAL A 155 -3.90 19.33 -20.81
N THR A 156 -3.01 18.78 -20.00
CA THR A 156 -2.80 17.34 -19.86
C THR A 156 -3.48 16.86 -18.58
N VAL A 157 -4.26 15.81 -18.69
CA VAL A 157 -4.82 15.09 -17.54
C VAL A 157 -3.98 13.84 -17.34
N TYR A 158 -3.33 13.72 -16.19
CA TYR A 158 -2.54 12.55 -15.80
C TYR A 158 -3.45 11.41 -15.34
N GLY A 159 -4.52 11.75 -14.61
CA GLY A 159 -5.48 10.77 -14.12
C GLY A 159 -6.74 11.43 -13.56
N VAL A 160 -7.78 10.63 -13.40
CA VAL A 160 -9.01 11.00 -12.71
C VAL A 160 -9.26 9.97 -11.62
N ASP A 161 -8.84 10.28 -10.40
CA ASP A 161 -8.82 9.33 -9.29
C ASP A 161 -8.85 10.07 -7.93
N LYS A 162 -9.15 9.34 -6.87
CA LYS A 162 -9.12 9.77 -5.46
C LYS A 162 -7.71 9.79 -4.88
N PHE A 163 -6.78 9.02 -5.45
CA PHE A 163 -5.40 8.91 -4.99
C PHE A 163 -4.44 9.49 -6.03
N PRO A 164 -3.59 10.45 -5.66
CA PRO A 164 -2.56 10.95 -6.56
C PRO A 164 -1.33 10.03 -6.61
N ARG A 165 -0.37 10.41 -7.47
CA ARG A 165 0.97 9.81 -7.57
C ARG A 165 1.80 10.21 -6.34
N MET A 166 2.49 9.25 -5.73
CA MET A 166 3.27 9.47 -4.50
C MET A 166 4.34 10.55 -4.67
N VAL A 167 5.05 10.51 -5.80
CA VAL A 167 6.22 11.36 -6.05
C VAL A 167 5.89 12.84 -6.22
N ASP A 168 4.62 13.18 -6.47
CA ASP A 168 4.16 14.56 -6.55
C ASP A 168 4.07 15.20 -5.14
N TYR A 169 4.21 14.40 -4.08
CA TYR A 169 4.14 14.82 -2.67
C TYR A 169 5.42 14.51 -1.90
N VAL A 170 5.95 13.30 -2.06
CA VAL A 170 7.17 12.83 -1.39
C VAL A 170 7.94 11.83 -2.25
N LEU A 171 9.25 12.02 -2.33
CA LEU A 171 10.19 11.06 -2.91
C LEU A 171 11.07 10.50 -1.77
N PRO A 172 10.77 9.31 -1.22
CA PRO A 172 11.55 8.75 -0.14
C PRO A 172 12.99 8.46 -0.59
N THR A 173 13.95 8.62 0.31
CA THR A 173 15.37 8.41 -0.03
C THR A 173 15.68 6.94 -0.31
N GLY A 174 16.65 6.71 -1.20
CA GLY A 174 17.18 5.38 -1.49
C GLY A 174 16.25 4.48 -2.31
N VAL A 175 15.25 5.05 -2.99
CA VAL A 175 14.34 4.31 -3.88
C VAL A 175 14.52 4.73 -5.33
N ARG A 176 14.15 3.83 -6.26
CA ARG A 176 14.00 4.16 -7.68
C ARG A 176 12.60 3.79 -8.15
N ILE A 177 11.99 4.67 -8.94
CA ILE A 177 10.67 4.46 -9.54
C ILE A 177 10.80 4.82 -11.01
N ALA A 178 10.71 3.83 -11.90
CA ALA A 178 10.94 4.03 -13.33
C ALA A 178 9.74 4.70 -14.02
N ASP A 179 8.52 4.31 -13.65
CA ASP A 179 7.28 5.00 -14.01
C ASP A 179 6.51 5.35 -12.74
N ALA A 180 6.50 6.64 -12.40
CA ALA A 180 5.90 7.11 -11.16
C ALA A 180 4.37 7.22 -11.20
N ASP A 181 3.75 7.01 -12.36
CA ASP A 181 2.28 6.94 -12.48
C ASP A 181 1.72 5.71 -11.72
N ARG A 182 2.58 4.74 -11.42
CA ARG A 182 2.20 3.44 -10.87
C ARG A 182 2.43 3.28 -9.37
N VAL A 183 2.80 4.36 -8.68
CA VAL A 183 2.98 4.36 -7.23
C VAL A 183 2.05 5.41 -6.63
N ARG A 184 0.99 4.96 -5.96
CA ARG A 184 0.02 5.85 -5.32
C ARG A 184 0.58 6.45 -4.03
N LEU A 185 0.19 7.69 -3.72
CA LEU A 185 0.39 8.25 -2.39
C LEU A 185 -0.21 7.30 -1.34
N GLY A 186 0.54 7.04 -0.27
CA GLY A 186 0.26 6.00 0.71
C GLY A 186 0.97 4.67 0.46
N ALA A 187 1.69 4.51 -0.65
CA ALA A 187 2.63 3.41 -0.81
C ALA A 187 3.83 3.59 0.13
N TYR A 188 4.34 2.49 0.68
CA TYR A 188 5.52 2.46 1.54
C TYR A 188 6.65 1.73 0.81
N LEU A 189 7.74 2.42 0.47
CA LEU A 189 8.89 1.84 -0.23
C LEU A 189 10.15 1.96 0.63
N SER A 190 10.57 0.87 1.26
CA SER A 190 11.84 0.80 1.99
C SER A 190 13.04 1.21 1.12
N GLU A 191 14.10 1.67 1.78
CA GLU A 191 15.39 1.95 1.13
C GLU A 191 15.91 0.69 0.42
N GLY A 192 16.47 0.87 -0.78
CA GLY A 192 16.91 -0.21 -1.66
C GLY A 192 15.85 -0.65 -2.67
N THR A 193 14.57 -0.28 -2.49
CA THR A 193 13.51 -0.68 -3.40
C THR A 193 13.64 -0.03 -4.78
N THR A 194 13.45 -0.86 -5.80
CA THR A 194 13.28 -0.42 -7.18
C THR A 194 11.92 -0.85 -7.70
N VAL A 195 11.08 0.12 -8.07
CA VAL A 195 9.85 -0.12 -8.83
C VAL A 195 10.15 0.11 -10.30
N MET A 196 10.13 -0.96 -11.09
CA MET A 196 10.32 -0.89 -12.55
C MET A 196 9.02 -0.46 -13.24
N HIS A 197 9.07 -0.24 -14.57
CA HIS A 197 7.96 0.31 -15.35
C HIS A 197 6.65 -0.48 -15.22
N GLU A 198 6.71 -1.81 -15.04
CA GLU A 198 5.49 -2.62 -14.84
C GLU A 198 5.11 -2.83 -13.37
N GLY A 199 6.01 -2.44 -12.47
CA GLY A 199 5.78 -2.39 -11.04
C GLY A 199 4.60 -1.48 -10.73
N PHE A 200 3.76 -1.90 -9.80
CA PHE A 200 2.67 -1.09 -9.26
C PHE A 200 2.59 -1.29 -7.76
N VAL A 201 2.46 -0.20 -7.01
CA VAL A 201 2.30 -0.26 -5.54
C VAL A 201 1.13 0.64 -5.15
N ASN A 202 0.14 0.02 -4.51
CA ASN A 202 -1.05 0.71 -4.03
C ASN A 202 -0.82 1.40 -2.68
N PHE A 203 -1.82 2.12 -2.18
CA PHE A 203 -1.78 2.69 -0.84
C PHE A 203 -1.82 1.59 0.24
N ASN A 204 -1.26 1.88 1.42
CA ASN A 204 -1.17 0.95 2.55
C ASN A 204 -0.54 -0.40 2.15
N ALA A 205 0.46 -0.34 1.28
CA ALA A 205 1.13 -1.49 0.70
C ALA A 205 2.57 -1.14 0.33
N GLY A 206 3.38 -2.16 0.06
CA GLY A 206 4.72 -1.98 -0.50
C GLY A 206 5.75 -2.90 0.14
N THR A 207 6.97 -2.39 0.36
CA THR A 207 8.14 -3.21 0.67
C THR A 207 8.72 -2.86 2.03
N LEU A 208 9.08 -3.87 2.81
CA LEU A 208 9.66 -3.70 4.16
C LEU A 208 11.19 -3.82 4.18
N GLY A 209 11.82 -4.01 3.03
CA GLY A 209 13.27 -4.00 2.83
C GLY A 209 13.64 -3.71 1.38
N THR A 210 14.83 -4.15 0.98
CA THR A 210 15.32 -4.07 -0.40
C THR A 210 14.51 -5.03 -1.28
N SER A 211 13.90 -4.54 -2.35
CA SER A 211 13.07 -5.36 -3.24
C SER A 211 13.14 -4.88 -4.69
N MET A 212 13.07 -5.82 -5.64
CA MET A 212 12.74 -5.53 -7.03
C MET A 212 11.23 -5.69 -7.25
N VAL A 213 10.56 -4.63 -7.71
CA VAL A 213 9.10 -4.63 -7.95
C VAL A 213 8.82 -4.35 -9.42
N GLU A 214 8.49 -5.41 -10.15
CA GLU A 214 8.14 -5.39 -11.57
C GLU A 214 6.70 -5.90 -11.83
N GLY A 215 6.02 -6.34 -10.77
CA GLY A 215 4.60 -6.73 -10.77
C GLY A 215 3.74 -5.84 -9.87
N ARG A 216 2.53 -6.31 -9.54
CA ARG A 216 1.50 -5.51 -8.86
C ARG A 216 1.34 -5.90 -7.40
N ILE A 217 1.65 -4.97 -6.49
CA ILE A 217 1.41 -5.06 -5.05
C ILE A 217 0.07 -4.36 -4.73
N SER A 218 -0.95 -5.16 -4.43
CA SER A 218 -2.29 -4.67 -4.09
C SER A 218 -2.35 -3.97 -2.73
N ALA A 219 -3.41 -3.19 -2.48
CA ALA A 219 -3.59 -2.50 -1.20
C ALA A 219 -3.61 -3.49 -0.02
N GLY A 220 -2.92 -3.15 1.07
CA GLY A 220 -2.76 -4.00 2.25
C GLY A 220 -1.64 -5.03 2.16
N VAL A 221 -1.07 -5.28 0.97
CA VAL A 221 -0.02 -6.29 0.76
C VAL A 221 1.35 -5.72 1.14
N VAL A 222 2.13 -6.52 1.85
CA VAL A 222 3.54 -6.23 2.19
C VAL A 222 4.46 -7.28 1.59
N ALA A 223 5.62 -6.85 1.08
CA ALA A 223 6.72 -7.70 0.67
C ALA A 223 7.92 -7.52 1.61
N GLY A 224 8.45 -8.63 2.13
CA GLY A 224 9.61 -8.64 3.02
C GLY A 224 10.92 -8.29 2.31
N ASP A 225 12.01 -8.24 3.09
CA ASP A 225 13.35 -7.92 2.59
C ASP A 225 13.86 -8.98 1.61
N GLY A 226 14.55 -8.52 0.56
CA GLY A 226 15.10 -9.37 -0.50
C GLY A 226 14.06 -10.03 -1.41
N THR A 227 12.78 -9.66 -1.31
CA THR A 227 11.72 -10.22 -2.14
C THR A 227 11.64 -9.53 -3.51
N ASP A 228 11.58 -10.34 -4.56
CA ASP A 228 11.46 -9.92 -5.96
C ASP A 228 10.10 -10.29 -6.54
N VAL A 229 9.37 -9.27 -6.98
CA VAL A 229 8.06 -9.39 -7.64
C VAL A 229 8.28 -9.25 -9.14
N GLY A 230 8.46 -10.36 -9.84
CA GLY A 230 8.83 -10.38 -11.26
C GLY A 230 7.82 -9.71 -12.20
N GLY A 231 8.28 -9.39 -13.41
CA GLY A 231 7.55 -8.62 -14.41
C GLY A 231 6.11 -9.09 -14.63
N GLY A 232 5.13 -8.23 -14.38
CA GLY A 232 3.71 -8.54 -14.59
C GLY A 232 3.08 -9.49 -13.56
N ALA A 233 3.82 -9.91 -12.53
CA ALA A 233 3.30 -10.76 -11.47
C ALA A 233 2.11 -10.10 -10.73
N SER A 234 1.20 -10.92 -10.22
CA SER A 234 -0.04 -10.48 -9.58
C SER A 234 -0.10 -10.89 -8.11
N ILE A 235 -0.16 -9.95 -7.18
CA ILE A 235 -0.44 -10.26 -5.79
C ILE A 235 -1.86 -9.83 -5.49
N MET A 236 -2.73 -10.80 -5.23
CA MET A 236 -4.15 -10.58 -5.05
C MET A 236 -4.39 -9.69 -3.82
N GLY A 237 -5.20 -8.64 -3.96
CA GLY A 237 -5.68 -7.85 -2.84
C GLY A 237 -6.98 -8.43 -2.28
N THR A 238 -7.38 -7.97 -1.09
CA THR A 238 -8.69 -8.28 -0.49
C THR A 238 -9.87 -7.94 -1.43
N LEU A 239 -9.71 -6.92 -2.29
CA LEU A 239 -10.72 -6.49 -3.27
C LEU A 239 -10.82 -7.38 -4.52
N SER A 240 -9.88 -8.30 -4.72
CA SER A 240 -9.80 -9.14 -5.93
C SER A 240 -10.54 -10.48 -5.80
N GLY A 241 -11.42 -10.62 -4.80
CA GLY A 241 -12.41 -11.71 -4.72
C GLY A 241 -11.98 -12.98 -3.98
N GLY A 242 -10.85 -12.98 -3.25
CA GLY A 242 -10.32 -14.20 -2.63
C GLY A 242 -10.15 -14.20 -1.11
N GLY A 243 -11.04 -13.54 -0.38
CA GLY A 243 -11.14 -13.67 1.08
C GLY A 243 -10.93 -12.36 1.85
N LYS A 244 -11.05 -12.44 3.18
CA LYS A 244 -10.84 -11.32 4.11
C LYS A 244 -9.37 -11.17 4.55
N GLU A 245 -8.53 -12.17 4.27
CA GLU A 245 -7.15 -12.19 4.74
C GLU A 245 -6.25 -11.29 3.91
N LYS A 246 -5.33 -10.60 4.60
CA LYS A 246 -4.34 -9.73 3.97
C LYS A 246 -3.15 -10.60 3.55
N ILE A 247 -2.89 -10.66 2.25
CA ILE A 247 -1.77 -11.41 1.70
C ILE A 247 -0.45 -10.69 2.00
N SER A 248 0.55 -11.44 2.45
CA SER A 248 1.92 -10.99 2.62
C SER A 248 2.90 -11.88 1.85
N LEU A 249 4.00 -11.29 1.38
CA LEU A 249 5.17 -12.02 0.93
C LEU A 249 6.24 -11.88 2.01
N GLY A 250 6.82 -13.00 2.41
CA GLY A 250 7.94 -13.06 3.35
C GLY A 250 9.22 -12.45 2.78
N GLU A 251 10.35 -12.81 3.36
CA GLU A 251 11.68 -12.42 2.92
C GLU A 251 12.24 -13.35 1.84
N ARG A 252 13.05 -12.83 0.92
CA ARG A 252 13.73 -13.59 -0.14
C ARG A 252 12.77 -14.45 -0.97
N VAL A 253 11.54 -13.98 -1.15
CA VAL A 253 10.54 -14.59 -2.04
C VAL A 253 10.83 -14.18 -3.47
N LEU A 254 10.66 -15.11 -4.41
CA LEU A 254 10.73 -14.81 -5.84
C LEU A 254 9.41 -15.18 -6.50
N LEU A 255 8.66 -14.17 -6.94
CA LEU A 255 7.52 -14.36 -7.83
C LEU A 255 8.02 -14.27 -9.27
N GLY A 256 7.96 -15.36 -10.03
CA GLY A 256 8.35 -15.37 -11.43
C GLY A 256 7.51 -14.40 -12.28
N ALA A 257 8.03 -13.99 -13.43
CA ALA A 257 7.31 -13.11 -14.35
C ALA A 257 5.93 -13.70 -14.73
N ASN A 258 4.91 -12.85 -14.78
CA ASN A 258 3.52 -13.22 -15.05
C ASN A 258 2.94 -14.31 -14.14
N SER A 259 3.56 -14.57 -12.98
CA SER A 259 2.98 -15.41 -11.95
C SER A 259 1.85 -14.68 -11.21
N GLY A 260 1.15 -15.37 -10.33
CA GLY A 260 0.26 -14.71 -9.40
C GLY A 260 0.01 -15.52 -8.15
N VAL A 261 -0.31 -14.82 -7.06
CA VAL A 261 -0.58 -15.44 -5.77
C VAL A 261 -1.84 -14.86 -5.15
N GLY A 262 -2.65 -15.77 -4.62
CA GLY A 262 -3.86 -15.49 -3.84
C GLY A 262 -3.80 -16.06 -2.43
N ILE A 263 -2.59 -16.33 -1.92
CA ILE A 263 -2.25 -16.76 -0.56
C ILE A 263 -1.02 -15.98 -0.11
N SER A 264 -0.74 -15.94 1.19
CA SER A 264 0.56 -15.46 1.68
C SER A 264 1.65 -16.44 1.29
N ILE A 265 2.83 -15.91 0.97
CA ILE A 265 4.00 -16.71 0.58
C ILE A 265 5.06 -16.54 1.66
N GLY A 266 5.45 -17.63 2.31
CA GLY A 266 6.46 -17.60 3.37
C GLY A 266 7.86 -17.36 2.82
N ASP A 267 8.79 -17.09 3.74
CA ASP A 267 10.18 -16.77 3.42
C ASP A 267 10.83 -17.81 2.49
N ASP A 268 11.81 -17.37 1.70
CA ASP A 268 12.63 -18.24 0.87
C ASP A 268 11.81 -19.13 -0.09
N SER A 269 10.65 -18.65 -0.53
CA SER A 269 9.75 -19.39 -1.43
C SER A 269 9.80 -18.85 -2.87
N VAL A 270 9.44 -19.68 -3.84
CA VAL A 270 9.42 -19.35 -5.27
C VAL A 270 8.08 -19.74 -5.87
N VAL A 271 7.54 -18.86 -6.71
CA VAL A 271 6.43 -19.20 -7.61
C VAL A 271 6.94 -19.12 -9.03
N GLU A 272 6.81 -20.21 -9.78
CA GLU A 272 7.22 -20.29 -11.18
C GLU A 272 6.58 -19.18 -12.03
N ALA A 273 7.32 -18.71 -13.04
CA ALA A 273 6.80 -17.80 -14.04
C ALA A 273 5.53 -18.36 -14.73
N GLY A 274 4.52 -17.50 -14.92
CA GLY A 274 3.25 -17.88 -15.54
C GLY A 274 2.31 -18.73 -14.67
N LEU A 275 2.71 -19.13 -13.46
CA LEU A 275 1.85 -19.86 -12.54
C LEU A 275 1.04 -18.91 -11.66
N TYR A 276 -0.29 -19.04 -11.68
CA TYR A 276 -1.16 -18.40 -10.71
C TYR A 276 -1.61 -19.40 -9.63
N VAL A 277 -1.21 -19.17 -8.37
CA VAL A 277 -1.61 -19.95 -7.19
C VAL A 277 -2.72 -19.23 -6.44
N THR A 278 -3.97 -19.63 -6.68
CA THR A 278 -5.12 -19.12 -5.92
C THR A 278 -5.29 -19.91 -4.62
N ALA A 279 -6.00 -19.36 -3.62
CA ALA A 279 -6.30 -20.07 -2.37
C ALA A 279 -6.97 -21.45 -2.60
N GLY A 280 -7.81 -21.57 -3.63
CA GLY A 280 -8.50 -22.81 -4.00
C GLY A 280 -7.73 -23.73 -4.93
N THR A 281 -6.54 -23.33 -5.41
CA THR A 281 -5.72 -24.18 -6.28
C THR A 281 -5.38 -25.47 -5.54
N ARG A 282 -5.67 -26.63 -6.16
CA ARG A 282 -5.24 -27.93 -5.64
C ARG A 282 -3.78 -28.14 -5.99
N VAL A 283 -2.96 -28.33 -4.98
CA VAL A 283 -1.51 -28.43 -5.09
C VAL A 283 -1.10 -29.83 -4.68
N ARG A 284 -0.38 -30.50 -5.57
CA ARG A 284 0.20 -31.82 -5.33
C ARG A 284 1.51 -31.66 -4.57
N ILE A 285 1.65 -32.36 -3.45
CA ILE A 285 2.90 -32.53 -2.73
C ILE A 285 3.48 -33.88 -3.16
N PRO A 286 4.57 -33.93 -3.94
CA PRO A 286 5.19 -35.18 -4.32
C PRO A 286 5.73 -35.89 -3.07
N GLY A 287 5.37 -37.17 -2.90
CA GLY A 287 5.89 -38.03 -1.83
C GLY A 287 6.94 -39.01 -2.34
N PRO A 288 7.77 -39.60 -1.45
CA PRO A 288 8.56 -40.77 -1.81
C PRO A 288 7.64 -41.93 -2.20
N LYS A 289 8.19 -42.91 -2.92
CA LYS A 289 7.51 -44.20 -3.03
C LYS A 289 7.61 -44.93 -1.70
N ASP A 290 6.52 -45.52 -1.24
CA ASP A 290 6.53 -46.37 -0.05
C ASP A 290 7.27 -47.70 -0.31
N ALA A 291 7.35 -48.56 0.70
CA ALA A 291 8.00 -49.87 0.58
C ALA A 291 7.34 -50.79 -0.47
N ASN A 292 6.11 -50.49 -0.88
CA ASN A 292 5.34 -51.22 -1.88
C ASN A 292 5.44 -50.58 -3.28
N GLY A 293 6.15 -49.46 -3.41
CA GLY A 293 6.29 -48.71 -4.66
C GLY A 293 5.13 -47.76 -4.96
N GLU A 294 4.20 -47.57 -4.02
CA GLU A 294 3.06 -46.67 -4.13
C GLU A 294 3.47 -45.22 -3.89
N ASP A 295 2.85 -44.30 -4.62
CA ASP A 295 3.11 -42.88 -4.55
C ASP A 295 2.43 -42.27 -3.32
N THR A 296 3.22 -41.86 -2.33
CA THR A 296 2.70 -41.23 -1.10
C THR A 296 2.34 -39.75 -1.26
N SER A 297 2.25 -39.27 -2.51
CA SER A 297 1.80 -37.93 -2.81
C SER A 297 0.46 -37.58 -2.17
N SER A 298 0.33 -36.33 -1.74
CA SER A 298 -0.93 -35.77 -1.25
C SER A 298 -1.35 -34.59 -2.11
N ILE A 299 -2.65 -34.27 -2.09
CA ILE A 299 -3.20 -33.10 -2.76
C ILE A 299 -3.99 -32.30 -1.74
N ILE A 300 -3.58 -31.05 -1.54
CA ILE A 300 -4.21 -30.12 -0.59
C ILE A 300 -4.59 -28.81 -1.30
N LYS A 301 -5.36 -27.94 -0.66
CA LYS A 301 -5.60 -26.59 -1.19
C LYS A 301 -4.40 -25.70 -0.86
N ALA A 302 -4.05 -24.79 -1.78
CA ALA A 302 -2.92 -23.88 -1.58
C ALA A 302 -3.06 -22.99 -0.33
N VAL A 303 -4.29 -22.69 0.11
CA VAL A 303 -4.52 -21.94 1.36
C VAL A 303 -3.92 -22.62 2.60
N GLU A 304 -3.82 -23.95 2.60
CA GLU A 304 -3.20 -24.72 3.69
C GLU A 304 -1.68 -24.55 3.73
N LEU A 305 -1.08 -24.01 2.66
CA LEU A 305 0.35 -23.67 2.54
C LEU A 305 0.62 -22.17 2.72
N SER A 306 -0.40 -21.37 3.06
CA SER A 306 -0.28 -19.93 3.20
C SER A 306 0.76 -19.57 4.27
N GLY A 307 1.78 -18.80 3.91
CA GLY A 307 2.84 -18.35 4.80
C GLY A 307 3.90 -19.41 5.15
N VAL A 308 3.76 -20.65 4.68
CA VAL A 308 4.78 -21.70 4.90
C VAL A 308 6.05 -21.34 4.11
N PRO A 309 7.24 -21.34 4.75
CA PRO A 309 8.49 -20.95 4.10
C PRO A 309 9.11 -22.10 3.28
N ASN A 310 10.13 -21.77 2.49
CA ASN A 310 10.94 -22.71 1.72
C ASN A 310 10.15 -23.56 0.72
N LEU A 311 9.10 -23.00 0.10
CA LEU A 311 8.29 -23.70 -0.90
C LEU A 311 8.62 -23.28 -2.33
N LEU A 312 8.60 -24.23 -3.26
CA LEU A 312 8.62 -23.99 -4.70
C LEU A 312 7.28 -24.42 -5.28
N PHE A 313 6.48 -23.46 -5.72
CA PHE A 313 5.26 -23.71 -6.48
C PHE A 313 5.60 -23.74 -7.97
N ARG A 314 5.25 -24.83 -8.66
CA ARG A 314 5.44 -24.97 -10.10
C ARG A 314 4.28 -25.71 -10.77
N ARG A 315 4.16 -25.60 -12.08
CA ARG A 315 3.32 -26.46 -12.89
C ARG A 315 4.18 -27.52 -13.55
N ASN A 316 3.85 -28.78 -13.34
CA ASN A 316 4.48 -29.86 -14.06
C ASN A 316 4.12 -29.75 -15.55
N SER A 317 5.12 -29.53 -16.40
CA SER A 317 4.90 -29.30 -17.84
C SER A 317 4.42 -30.54 -18.59
N THR A 318 4.56 -31.74 -18.01
CA THR A 318 4.13 -32.99 -18.62
C THR A 318 2.70 -33.35 -18.22
N THR A 319 2.33 -33.16 -16.95
CA THR A 319 1.01 -33.54 -16.42
C THR A 319 0.02 -32.38 -16.34
N GLY A 320 0.51 -31.14 -16.34
CA GLY A 320 -0.29 -29.93 -16.11
C GLY A 320 -0.65 -29.69 -14.64
N GLU A 321 -0.29 -30.60 -13.73
CA GLU A 321 -0.58 -30.48 -12.31
C GLU A 321 0.22 -29.34 -11.67
N VAL A 322 -0.40 -28.64 -10.72
CA VAL A 322 0.32 -27.69 -9.86
C VAL A 322 0.94 -28.48 -8.72
N GLU A 323 2.25 -28.35 -8.56
CA GLU A 323 3.04 -29.03 -7.55
C GLU A 323 3.63 -28.01 -6.58
N VAL A 324 3.84 -28.44 -5.34
CA VAL A 324 4.73 -27.77 -4.40
C VAL A 324 5.86 -28.70 -4.01
N LEU A 325 7.08 -28.16 -4.03
CA LEU A 325 8.29 -28.86 -3.65
C LEU A 325 8.95 -28.12 -2.48
N PRO A 326 9.57 -28.83 -1.53
CA PRO A 326 10.40 -28.16 -0.57
C PRO A 326 11.69 -27.65 -1.23
N ARG A 327 12.21 -26.54 -0.71
CA ARG A 327 13.51 -25.97 -1.07
C ARG A 327 14.53 -26.24 0.05
N LYS A 328 15.81 -26.08 -0.27
CA LYS A 328 16.94 -26.19 0.67
C LYS A 328 17.03 -27.52 1.46
N GLY A 329 16.52 -28.62 0.90
CA GLY A 329 16.60 -29.95 1.54
C GLY A 329 15.66 -30.14 2.74
N GLN A 330 14.65 -29.26 2.90
CA GLN A 330 13.61 -29.42 3.93
C GLN A 330 12.49 -30.36 3.45
N THR A 331 11.56 -30.68 4.35
CA THR A 331 10.26 -31.29 4.05
C THR A 331 9.16 -30.23 4.10
N VAL A 332 8.07 -30.41 3.36
CA VAL A 332 6.90 -29.54 3.48
C VAL A 332 6.21 -29.87 4.79
N GLU A 333 6.42 -29.04 5.81
CA GLU A 333 5.76 -29.18 7.11
C GLU A 333 4.43 -28.42 7.09
N LEU A 334 3.33 -29.16 7.11
CA LEU A 334 2.00 -28.61 7.34
C LEU A 334 1.80 -28.43 8.84
N ASN A 335 1.10 -27.37 9.23
CA ASN A 335 0.83 -27.08 10.63
C ASN A 335 0.10 -28.28 11.27
N GLU A 336 0.70 -28.94 12.27
CA GLU A 336 0.15 -30.15 12.91
C GLU A 336 -1.27 -29.92 13.48
N ALA A 337 -1.59 -28.66 13.83
CA ALA A 337 -2.91 -28.24 14.30
C ALA A 337 -4.04 -28.40 13.25
N LEU A 338 -3.72 -28.52 11.95
CA LEU A 338 -4.70 -28.75 10.89
C LEU A 338 -5.13 -30.23 10.77
N HIS A 339 -4.44 -31.14 11.45
CA HIS A 339 -4.67 -32.58 11.39
C HIS A 339 -5.17 -33.18 12.71
N ALA A 340 -5.37 -32.36 13.74
CA ALA A 340 -6.07 -32.75 14.96
C ALA A 340 -7.58 -32.52 14.78
N ASN A 341 -8.33 -33.60 14.50
CA ASN A 341 -9.79 -33.64 14.61
C ASN A 341 -10.24 -33.77 16.07
#